data_AF-A8Q4K2-F1
#
_entry.id   AF-A8Q4K2-F1
#
_cell.length_a   1.000
_cell.length_b   1.000
_cell.length_c   1.000
_cell.angle_alpha   90.00
_cell.angle_beta   90.00
_cell.angle_gamma   90.00
#
_symmetry.space_group_name_H-M   'P 1'
#
loop_
_entity.id
_entity.type
_entity.pdbx_description
1 polymer ?
#
loop_
_entity_poly.entity_id
_entity_poly.type
_entity_poly.pdbx_seq_one_letter_code
_entity_poly.pdbx_strand_id
1 'polypeptide(L)'
;MPRKRAKQSARLAQRSALGYDLPPQAKKRGEWGDTPRRAIELLRGPPPPSKKLRIRKDDLNENAPTAGAKTPTTGKTLSIPMDMHIRHGERLKDFNERVEQAFAHDINQTMRSNLRSESNRKKRQRRRELFKEKKRAQDPIAAQKAEEDELDFARAPLSRSLHDVVQAPPTLTARSKERRRKTEDAAIQLPERAEPSAARQRILDEERERVIQQYRAQKHRS
;
A
#
# COMPACT_ATOMS: atom_id res chain seq x y z
N MET A 1 -43.64 -1.54 39.54
CA MET A 1 -44.05 -0.30 38.85
C MET A 1 -43.08 -0.01 37.70
N PRO A 2 -43.46 -0.24 36.43
CA PRO A 2 -42.63 0.15 35.29
C PRO A 2 -42.53 1.68 35.23
N ARG A 3 -41.36 2.23 35.55
CA ARG A 3 -41.13 3.68 35.45
C ARG A 3 -40.97 4.05 33.97
N LYS A 4 -41.82 4.95 33.48
CA LYS A 4 -41.67 5.52 32.13
C LYS A 4 -40.34 6.29 32.05
N ARG A 5 -39.55 6.02 31.02
CA ARG A 5 -38.30 6.74 30.77
C ARG A 5 -38.62 8.19 30.37
N ALA A 6 -37.81 9.14 30.81
CA ALA A 6 -37.90 10.53 30.38
C ALA A 6 -37.71 10.67 28.86
N LYS A 7 -38.24 11.75 28.28
CA LYS A 7 -38.07 12.09 26.85
C LYS A 7 -36.58 12.12 26.49
N GLN A 8 -36.24 11.73 25.26
CA GLN A 8 -34.85 11.63 24.79
C GLN A 8 -34.08 12.94 24.92
N SER A 9 -34.72 14.08 24.65
CA SER A 9 -34.13 15.41 24.83
C SER A 9 -33.69 15.66 26.27
N ALA A 10 -34.55 15.39 27.24
CA ALA A 10 -34.22 15.54 28.67
C ALA A 10 -33.05 14.64 29.09
N ARG A 11 -32.99 13.41 28.56
CA ARG A 11 -31.88 12.48 28.83
C ARG A 11 -30.56 12.94 28.22
N LEU A 12 -30.59 13.50 27.00
CA LEU A 12 -29.40 14.05 26.36
C LEU A 12 -28.90 15.31 27.07
N ALA A 13 -29.81 16.19 27.50
CA ALA A 13 -29.48 17.38 28.29
C ALA A 13 -28.86 17.02 29.65
N GLN A 14 -29.41 16.01 30.34
CA GLN A 14 -28.83 15.49 31.58
C GLN A 14 -27.44 14.88 31.34
N ARG A 15 -27.27 14.10 30.26
CA ARG A 15 -25.98 13.51 29.90
C ARG A 15 -24.93 14.57 29.53
N SER A 16 -25.31 15.65 28.85
CA SER A 16 -24.38 16.74 28.55
C SER A 16 -24.02 17.56 29.80
N ALA A 17 -25.00 17.79 30.69
CA ALA A 17 -24.77 18.52 31.95
C ALA A 17 -23.85 17.75 32.91
N LEU A 18 -23.97 16.42 32.96
CA LEU A 18 -23.08 15.54 33.71
C LEU A 18 -21.66 15.46 33.11
N GLY A 19 -21.45 16.01 31.90
CA GLY A 19 -20.18 15.91 31.20
C GLY A 19 -19.86 14.49 30.74
N TYR A 20 -18.67 14.33 30.17
CA TYR A 20 -18.14 13.02 29.85
C TYR A 20 -17.15 12.61 30.92
N ASP A 21 -17.50 11.58 31.69
CA ASP A 21 -16.59 10.90 32.63
C ASP A 21 -15.63 9.98 31.84
N LEU A 22 -14.96 10.59 30.86
CA LEU A 22 -13.92 9.93 30.09
C LEU A 22 -12.65 9.93 30.96
N PRO A 23 -11.92 8.81 31.04
CA PRO A 23 -10.62 8.82 31.68
C PRO A 23 -9.77 9.92 31.04
N PRO A 24 -8.89 10.60 31.80
CA PRO A 24 -8.03 11.64 31.26
C PRO A 24 -7.34 11.09 30.02
N GLN A 25 -7.68 11.67 28.86
CA GLN A 25 -7.08 11.27 27.59
C GLN A 25 -5.57 11.45 27.75
N ALA A 26 -4.79 10.42 27.41
CA ALA A 26 -3.35 10.55 27.38
C ALA A 26 -3.02 11.74 26.47
N LYS A 27 -2.57 12.86 27.07
CA LYS A 27 -2.20 14.09 26.37
C LYS A 27 -1.37 13.70 25.15
N LYS A 28 -1.72 14.24 23.98
CA LYS A 28 -0.98 13.95 22.75
C LYS A 28 0.50 14.27 23.00
N ARG A 29 1.40 13.42 22.50
CA ARG A 29 2.86 13.65 22.57
C ARG A 29 3.15 15.07 22.04
N GLY A 30 3.40 16.02 22.93
CA GLY A 30 3.60 17.45 22.60
C GLY A 30 2.85 18.45 23.48
N GLU A 31 1.89 18.02 24.31
CA GLU A 31 1.07 18.93 25.15
C GLU A 31 1.65 19.13 26.57
N TRP A 32 2.94 18.80 26.74
CA TRP A 32 3.70 19.12 27.94
C TRP A 32 4.26 20.51 27.66
N GLY A 33 3.59 21.55 28.19
CA GLY A 33 3.94 22.95 27.92
C GLY A 33 5.42 23.24 28.14
N ASP A 34 5.92 24.26 27.42
CA ASP A 34 7.22 24.96 27.41
C ASP A 34 8.53 24.22 27.77
N THR A 35 8.46 22.91 27.98
CA THR A 35 9.58 22.07 28.34
C THR A 35 10.22 21.60 27.04
N PRO A 36 11.46 22.03 26.76
CA PRO A 36 12.12 21.66 25.52
C PRO A 36 12.24 20.14 25.47
N ARG A 37 11.94 19.57 24.30
CA ARG A 37 11.90 18.13 24.04
C ARG A 37 13.14 17.37 24.56
N ARG A 38 14.31 18.04 24.56
CA ARG A 38 15.58 17.52 25.10
C ARG A 38 15.55 17.32 26.62
N ALA A 39 14.91 18.18 27.40
CA ALA A 39 14.84 18.04 28.85
C ALA A 39 14.00 16.82 29.27
N ILE A 40 12.92 16.53 28.53
CA ILE A 40 12.10 15.33 28.74
C ILE A 40 12.88 14.05 28.39
N GLU A 41 13.76 14.12 27.39
CA GLU A 41 14.56 12.98 26.94
C GLU A 41 15.68 12.64 27.94
N LEU A 42 16.23 13.64 28.65
CA LEU A 42 17.16 13.42 29.76
C LEU A 42 16.49 12.79 30.99
N LEU A 43 15.21 13.08 31.23
CA LEU A 43 14.46 12.54 32.36
C LEU A 43 13.90 11.13 32.08
N ARG A 44 13.72 10.78 30.81
CA ARG A 44 13.32 9.42 30.42
C ARG A 44 14.56 8.54 30.35
N GLY A 45 14.65 7.58 31.27
CA GLY A 45 15.68 6.54 31.24
C GLY A 45 15.76 5.82 29.89
N PRO A 46 16.90 5.16 29.60
CA PRO A 46 17.13 4.52 28.30
C PRO A 46 15.98 3.56 27.97
N PRO A 47 15.53 3.54 26.71
CA PRO A 47 14.44 2.65 26.31
C PRO A 47 14.84 1.20 26.61
N PRO A 48 13.93 0.35 27.10
CA PRO A 48 14.24 -1.04 27.37
C PRO A 48 14.75 -1.71 26.09
N PRO A 49 15.77 -2.59 26.18
CA PRO A 49 16.32 -3.25 25.01
C PRO A 49 15.18 -3.94 24.26
N SER A 50 15.00 -3.57 22.99
CA SER A 50 13.94 -4.15 22.17
C SER A 50 14.11 -5.68 22.15
N LYS A 51 13.01 -6.43 22.30
CA LYS A 51 13.01 -7.91 22.35
C LYS A 51 13.72 -8.58 21.15
N LYS A 52 14.04 -7.83 20.08
CA LYS A 52 14.83 -8.28 18.93
C LYS A 52 16.30 -8.53 19.24
N LEU A 53 16.86 -7.94 20.30
CA LEU A 53 18.25 -8.19 20.72
C LEU A 53 18.41 -9.41 21.63
N ARG A 54 17.32 -10.07 22.04
CA ARG A 54 17.34 -11.26 22.92
C ARG A 54 17.11 -12.57 22.16
N ILE A 55 17.24 -12.56 20.83
CA ILE A 55 17.42 -13.81 20.08
C ILE A 55 18.86 -14.24 20.38
N ARG A 56 18.95 -15.38 21.07
CA ARG A 56 20.17 -15.87 21.71
C ARG A 56 21.20 -16.23 20.64
N LYS A 57 22.47 -16.06 20.97
CA LYS A 57 23.63 -16.51 20.19
C LYS A 57 23.67 -18.04 20.00
N ASP A 58 22.77 -18.77 20.65
CA ASP A 58 22.78 -20.24 20.72
C ASP A 58 21.78 -20.91 19.76
N ASP A 59 20.97 -20.14 19.02
CA ASP A 59 20.01 -20.68 18.03
C ASP A 59 20.56 -20.68 16.58
N LEU A 60 21.89 -20.79 16.42
CA LEU A 60 22.56 -21.04 15.14
C LEU A 60 22.33 -22.50 14.69
N ASN A 61 21.07 -22.81 14.38
CA ASN A 61 20.72 -23.99 13.61
C ASN A 61 20.82 -23.61 12.13
N GLU A 62 21.72 -24.25 11.38
CA GLU A 62 22.06 -23.94 9.99
C GLU A 62 20.90 -24.14 8.98
N ASN A 63 19.71 -24.53 9.45
CA ASN A 63 18.51 -24.74 8.63
C ASN A 63 17.25 -23.97 9.09
N ALA A 64 17.37 -22.99 9.99
CA ALA A 64 16.23 -22.14 10.35
C ALA A 64 16.12 -20.93 9.39
N PRO A 65 14.97 -20.70 8.73
CA PRO A 65 14.80 -19.50 7.90
C PRO A 65 14.88 -18.27 8.81
N THR A 66 15.88 -17.44 8.57
CA THR A 66 16.14 -16.20 9.29
C THR A 66 14.89 -15.32 9.29
N ALA A 67 14.25 -15.20 10.46
CA ALA A 67 13.14 -14.29 10.70
C ALA A 67 13.63 -12.83 10.64
N GLY A 68 13.85 -12.32 9.43
CA GLY A 68 14.43 -11.02 9.17
C GLY A 68 14.90 -10.80 7.73
N ALA A 69 15.03 -11.85 6.93
CA ALA A 69 15.28 -11.72 5.50
C ALA A 69 14.01 -11.16 4.82
N LYS A 70 14.02 -9.86 4.54
CA LYS A 70 13.12 -9.25 3.57
C LYS A 70 13.36 -9.99 2.26
N THR A 71 12.43 -10.85 1.87
CA THR A 71 12.38 -11.41 0.53
C THR A 71 12.47 -10.26 -0.47
N PRO A 72 13.43 -10.29 -1.41
CA PRO A 72 13.53 -9.24 -2.40
C PRO A 72 12.24 -9.23 -3.21
N THR A 73 11.48 -8.16 -3.07
CA THR A 73 10.34 -7.85 -3.93
C THR A 73 10.86 -7.49 -5.32
N THR A 74 11.28 -8.51 -6.05
CA THR A 74 11.56 -8.49 -7.48
C THR A 74 10.53 -9.38 -8.14
N GLY A 75 9.72 -8.79 -9.01
CA GLY A 75 8.84 -9.53 -9.91
C GLY A 75 7.45 -9.76 -9.32
N LYS A 76 6.49 -9.04 -9.88
CA LYS A 76 5.06 -9.19 -9.68
C LYS A 76 4.60 -10.47 -10.36
N THR A 77 4.76 -11.62 -9.71
CA THR A 77 4.06 -12.86 -10.04
C THR A 77 3.55 -13.44 -8.72
N LEU A 78 2.30 -13.89 -8.69
CA LEU A 78 1.75 -14.68 -7.60
C LEU A 78 2.47 -16.05 -7.61
N SER A 79 3.73 -16.09 -7.19
CA SER A 79 4.44 -17.34 -7.01
C SER A 79 3.90 -17.98 -5.74
N ILE A 80 3.04 -18.97 -5.91
CA ILE A 80 2.72 -19.94 -4.87
C ILE A 80 4.07 -20.38 -4.28
N PRO A 81 4.29 -20.26 -2.96
CA PRO A 81 5.54 -20.70 -2.36
C PRO A 81 5.71 -22.18 -2.72
N MET A 82 6.78 -22.50 -3.45
CA MET A 82 6.95 -23.69 -4.29
C MET A 82 6.97 -25.04 -3.55
N ASP A 83 6.60 -25.08 -2.27
CA ASP A 83 6.74 -26.26 -1.43
C ASP A 83 5.58 -26.39 -0.43
N MET A 84 4.35 -26.48 -0.92
CA MET A 84 3.12 -26.67 -0.12
C MET A 84 2.64 -28.13 -0.12
N HIS A 85 3.58 -29.07 0.00
CA HIS A 85 3.29 -30.47 0.30
C HIS A 85 3.63 -30.77 1.77
N ILE A 86 2.98 -31.78 2.35
CA ILE A 86 3.33 -32.27 3.70
C ILE A 86 4.74 -32.83 3.64
N ARG A 87 5.66 -32.30 4.45
CA ARG A 87 7.05 -32.77 4.50
C ARG A 87 7.10 -34.14 5.17
N HIS A 88 8.12 -34.93 4.84
CA HIS A 88 8.31 -36.22 5.50
C HIS A 88 8.47 -36.03 7.02
N GLY A 89 7.62 -36.71 7.80
CA GLY A 89 7.59 -36.61 9.27
C GLY A 89 6.85 -35.39 9.83
N GLU A 90 6.35 -34.47 9.00
CA GLU A 90 5.51 -33.34 9.42
C GLU A 90 4.10 -33.84 9.71
N ARG A 91 3.50 -33.39 10.83
CA ARG A 91 2.08 -33.69 11.10
C ARG A 91 1.22 -32.76 10.26
N LEU A 92 -0.01 -33.17 9.97
CA LEU A 92 -0.97 -32.34 9.22
C LEU A 92 -1.20 -30.96 9.85
N LYS A 93 -1.11 -30.87 11.19
CA LYS A 93 -1.23 -29.61 11.91
C LYS A 93 -0.10 -28.63 11.55
N ASP A 94 1.14 -29.10 11.54
CA ASP A 94 2.32 -28.26 11.28
C ASP A 94 2.33 -27.79 9.81
N PHE A 95 1.88 -28.67 8.90
CA PHE A 95 1.65 -28.33 7.50
C PHE A 95 0.64 -27.18 7.36
N ASN A 96 -0.51 -27.28 8.04
CA ASN A 96 -1.54 -26.23 8.01
C ASN A 96 -1.02 -24.91 8.59
N GLU A 97 -0.28 -24.94 9.70
CA GLU A 97 0.32 -23.73 10.28
C GLU A 97 1.31 -23.07 9.31
N ARG A 98 2.11 -23.86 8.59
CA ARG A 98 3.05 -23.36 7.58
C ARG A 98 2.34 -22.76 6.36
N VAL A 99 1.28 -23.42 5.88
CA VAL A 99 0.40 -22.90 4.83
C VAL A 99 -0.21 -21.58 5.26
N GLU A 100 -0.80 -21.51 6.46
CA GLU A 100 -1.39 -20.29 7.00
C GLU A 100 -0.37 -19.15 7.11
N GLN A 101 0.84 -19.43 7.61
CA GLN A 101 1.91 -18.43 7.70
C GLN A 101 2.36 -17.93 6.32
N ALA A 102 2.46 -18.82 5.33
CA ALA A 102 2.84 -18.46 3.97
C ALA A 102 1.80 -17.54 3.31
N PHE A 103 0.51 -17.80 3.53
CA PHE A 103 -0.58 -16.96 3.02
C PHE A 103 -0.94 -15.77 3.92
N ALA A 104 -0.48 -15.74 5.18
CA ALA A 104 -0.83 -14.70 6.14
C ALA A 104 -0.48 -13.31 5.63
N HIS A 105 0.62 -13.15 4.89
CA HIS A 105 1.02 -11.86 4.34
C HIS A 105 -0.02 -11.33 3.34
N ASP A 106 -0.40 -12.16 2.37
CA ASP A 106 -1.31 -11.78 1.29
C ASP A 106 -2.74 -11.60 1.79
N ILE A 107 -3.20 -12.46 2.70
CA ILE A 107 -4.50 -12.29 3.38
C ILE A 107 -4.51 -10.97 4.14
N ASN A 108 -3.46 -10.67 4.91
CA ASN A 108 -3.40 -9.40 5.64
C ASN A 108 -3.26 -8.19 4.71
N GLN A 109 -2.57 -8.32 3.57
CA GLN A 109 -2.48 -7.26 2.57
C GLN A 109 -3.84 -6.96 1.94
N THR A 110 -4.55 -7.99 1.48
CA THR A 110 -5.88 -7.86 0.85
C THR A 110 -6.91 -7.33 1.84
N MET A 111 -6.93 -7.82 3.07
CA MET A 111 -7.76 -7.27 4.13
C MET A 111 -7.43 -5.80 4.40
N ARG A 112 -6.15 -5.43 4.51
CA ARG A 112 -5.75 -4.03 4.73
C ARG A 112 -6.03 -3.12 3.55
N SER A 113 -5.98 -3.61 2.31
CA SER A 113 -6.34 -2.82 1.13
C SER A 113 -7.85 -2.64 1.04
N ASN A 114 -8.63 -3.68 1.30
CA ASN A 114 -10.09 -3.65 1.20
C ASN A 114 -10.73 -2.84 2.34
N LEU A 115 -10.14 -2.84 3.54
CA LEU A 115 -10.60 -2.02 4.67
C LEU A 115 -10.28 -0.53 4.50
N ARG A 116 -9.37 -0.16 3.60
CA ARG A 116 -9.03 1.25 3.37
C ARG A 116 -9.88 1.81 2.25
N SER A 117 -10.88 2.61 2.60
CA SER A 117 -11.66 3.36 1.62
C SER A 117 -10.75 4.16 0.68
N GLU A 118 -11.12 4.20 -0.61
CA GLU A 118 -10.45 5.03 -1.62
C GLU A 118 -10.30 6.50 -1.16
N SER A 119 -11.27 6.99 -0.38
CA SER A 119 -11.23 8.31 0.26
C SER A 119 -10.03 8.47 1.22
N ASN A 120 -9.76 7.48 2.07
CA ASN A 120 -8.62 7.49 2.98
C ASN A 120 -7.28 7.35 2.24
N ARG A 121 -7.26 6.58 1.15
CA ARG A 121 -6.08 6.47 0.27
C ARG A 121 -5.75 7.81 -0.38
N LYS A 122 -6.76 8.50 -0.94
CA LYS A 122 -6.64 9.84 -1.53
C LYS A 122 -6.22 10.89 -0.50
N LYS A 123 -6.79 10.85 0.71
CA LYS A 123 -6.37 11.73 1.82
C LYS A 123 -4.91 11.53 2.20
N ARG A 124 -4.41 10.29 2.20
CA ARG A 124 -3.01 9.98 2.49
C ARG A 124 -2.07 10.40 1.36
N GLN A 125 -2.48 10.24 0.10
CA GLN A 125 -1.74 10.74 -1.06
C GLN A 125 -1.59 12.26 -1.00
N ARG A 126 -2.69 12.98 -0.79
CA ARG A 126 -2.67 14.44 -0.60
C ARG A 126 -1.72 14.88 0.52
N ARG A 127 -1.73 14.18 1.66
CA ARG A 127 -0.79 14.49 2.76
C ARG A 127 0.67 14.24 2.40
N ARG A 128 0.95 13.24 1.55
CA ARG A 128 2.30 12.94 1.07
C ARG A 128 2.77 13.97 0.06
N GLU A 129 1.90 14.34 -0.88
CA GLU A 129 2.15 15.39 -1.87
C GLU A 129 2.42 16.73 -1.17
N LEU A 130 1.53 17.16 -0.27
CA LEU A 130 1.75 18.37 0.53
C LEU A 130 3.05 18.36 1.34
N PHE A 131 3.47 17.19 1.83
CA PHE A 131 4.73 17.08 2.56
C PHE A 131 5.95 17.12 1.62
N LYS A 132 5.83 16.53 0.43
CA LYS A 132 6.85 16.66 -0.63
C LYS A 132 6.95 18.11 -1.10
N GLU A 133 5.83 18.77 -1.38
CA GLU A 133 5.78 20.19 -1.76
C GLU A 133 6.38 21.09 -0.69
N LYS A 134 6.06 20.87 0.59
CA LYS A 134 6.70 21.62 1.69
C LYS A 134 8.20 21.41 1.75
N LYS A 135 8.68 20.19 1.50
CA LYS A 135 10.13 19.92 1.42
C LYS A 135 10.77 20.59 0.20
N ARG A 136 10.11 20.56 -0.96
CA ARG A 136 10.55 21.28 -2.16
C ARG A 136 10.58 22.79 -1.96
N ALA A 137 9.62 23.34 -1.22
CA ALA A 137 9.55 24.76 -0.89
C ALA A 137 10.59 25.19 0.17
N GLN A 138 11.01 24.27 1.06
CA GLN A 138 12.07 24.53 2.02
C GLN A 138 13.44 24.61 1.33
N ASP A 139 13.75 23.66 0.44
CA ASP A 139 15.04 23.60 -0.25
C ASP A 139 14.84 23.36 -1.77
N PRO A 140 14.54 24.41 -2.56
CA PRO A 140 14.26 24.27 -3.99
C PRO A 140 15.47 23.74 -4.79
N ILE A 141 16.69 24.12 -4.38
CA ILE A 141 17.94 23.70 -5.03
C ILE A 141 18.22 22.21 -4.78
N ALA A 142 17.97 21.72 -3.57
CA ALA A 142 18.13 20.30 -3.23
C ALA A 142 17.03 19.45 -3.89
N ALA A 143 15.83 19.99 -4.07
CA ALA A 143 14.75 19.34 -4.79
C ALA A 143 15.04 19.19 -6.29
N GLN A 144 15.61 20.22 -6.93
CA GLN A 144 16.02 20.15 -8.34
C GLN A 144 17.12 19.12 -8.55
N LYS A 145 18.16 19.13 -7.70
CA LYS A 145 19.21 18.09 -7.74
C LYS A 145 18.66 16.68 -7.55
N ALA A 146 17.73 16.48 -6.61
CA ALA A 146 17.13 15.16 -6.40
C ALA A 146 16.28 14.69 -7.59
N GLU A 147 15.62 15.60 -8.31
CA GLU A 147 14.90 15.25 -9.54
C GLU A 147 15.85 14.98 -10.71
N GLU A 148 16.93 15.74 -10.83
CA GLU A 148 18.01 15.48 -11.81
C GLU A 148 18.69 14.13 -11.54
N ASP A 149 19.04 13.83 -10.28
CA ASP A 149 19.63 12.56 -9.88
C ASP A 149 18.65 11.38 -10.13
N GLU A 150 17.34 11.58 -9.93
CA GLU A 150 16.33 10.56 -10.26
C GLU A 150 16.23 10.27 -11.77
N LEU A 151 16.54 11.26 -12.62
CA LEU A 151 16.55 11.12 -14.08
C LEU A 151 17.88 10.54 -14.58
N ASP A 152 19.01 10.99 -14.03
CA ASP A 152 20.36 10.59 -14.43
C ASP A 152 20.72 9.18 -13.96
N PHE A 153 20.19 8.76 -12.79
CA PHE A 153 20.33 7.39 -12.28
C PHE A 153 19.05 6.56 -12.46
N ALA A 154 18.12 7.00 -13.33
CA ALA A 154 16.96 6.20 -13.70
C ALA A 154 17.43 4.85 -14.26
N ARG A 155 17.01 3.76 -13.62
CA ARG A 155 17.35 2.40 -14.04
C ARG A 155 16.97 2.20 -15.51
N ALA A 156 17.97 1.94 -16.36
CA ALA A 156 17.74 1.75 -17.78
C ALA A 156 16.67 0.67 -18.03
N PRO A 157 15.73 0.89 -18.97
CA PRO A 157 14.62 -0.02 -19.22
C PRO A 157 15.06 -1.38 -19.78
N LEU A 158 16.27 -1.45 -20.34
CA LEU A 158 16.87 -2.68 -20.85
C LEU A 158 18.30 -2.81 -20.29
N SER A 159 18.51 -3.72 -19.35
CA SER A 159 19.87 -4.08 -18.90
C SER A 159 20.47 -5.08 -19.89
N ARG A 160 21.46 -4.65 -20.67
CA ARG A 160 22.20 -5.55 -21.57
C ARG A 160 23.17 -6.41 -20.75
N SER A 161 23.19 -7.71 -20.99
CA SER A 161 24.13 -8.64 -20.35
C SER A 161 25.55 -8.36 -20.85
N LEU A 162 26.55 -8.48 -19.98
CA LEU A 162 27.97 -8.30 -20.34
C LEU A 162 28.43 -9.22 -21.49
N HIS A 163 27.73 -10.34 -21.68
CA HIS A 163 28.00 -11.32 -22.73
C HIS A 163 27.31 -11.01 -24.07
N ASP A 164 26.43 -10.01 -24.08
CA ASP A 164 25.67 -9.55 -25.25
C ASP A 164 26.36 -8.35 -25.94
N VAL A 165 27.50 -7.92 -25.39
CA VAL A 165 28.45 -7.01 -26.02
C VAL A 165 29.33 -7.87 -26.93
N VAL A 166 28.84 -8.11 -28.15
CA VAL A 166 29.58 -8.84 -29.18
C VAL A 166 30.89 -8.08 -29.45
N GLN A 167 32.02 -8.72 -29.18
CA GLN A 167 33.39 -8.29 -29.50
C GLN A 167 33.67 -8.30 -31.03
N ALA A 168 32.67 -7.96 -31.86
CA ALA A 168 32.88 -7.82 -33.29
C ALA A 168 33.56 -6.46 -33.55
N PRO A 169 34.54 -6.37 -34.45
CA PRO A 169 34.99 -5.07 -34.94
C PRO A 169 33.75 -4.34 -35.51
N PRO A 170 33.53 -3.07 -35.16
CA PRO A 170 32.31 -2.36 -35.52
C PRO A 170 32.19 -2.26 -37.04
N THR A 171 31.32 -3.07 -37.65
CA THR A 171 30.87 -2.82 -39.01
C THR A 171 29.82 -1.72 -38.92
N LEU A 172 30.14 -0.53 -39.45
CA LEU A 172 29.22 0.61 -39.52
C LEU A 172 28.09 0.28 -40.50
N THR A 173 27.15 -0.55 -40.06
CA THR A 173 25.89 -0.80 -40.75
C THR A 173 24.90 0.28 -40.33
N ALA A 174 24.53 1.11 -41.32
CA ALA A 174 23.62 2.24 -41.31
C ALA A 174 22.79 2.53 -40.03
N ARG A 175 22.91 3.77 -39.55
CA ARG A 175 22.14 4.38 -38.47
C ARG A 175 20.63 4.13 -38.62
N SER A 176 20.00 3.52 -37.62
CA SER A 176 18.56 3.27 -37.64
C SER A 176 17.77 4.58 -37.70
N LYS A 177 16.82 4.67 -38.64
CA LYS A 177 15.93 5.82 -38.86
C LYS A 177 15.16 6.14 -37.57
N GLU A 178 15.36 7.34 -37.02
CA GLU A 178 14.69 7.83 -35.83
C GLU A 178 13.17 7.91 -36.07
N ARG A 179 12.39 7.06 -35.37
CA ARG A 179 10.94 7.25 -35.25
C ARG A 179 10.72 8.47 -34.36
N ARG A 180 10.29 9.58 -34.97
CA ARG A 180 9.78 10.76 -34.26
C ARG A 180 8.71 10.31 -33.25
N ARG A 181 9.03 10.44 -31.96
CA ARG A 181 8.01 10.38 -30.90
C ARG A 181 7.21 11.67 -31.01
N LYS A 182 5.89 11.55 -31.17
CA LYS A 182 4.99 12.70 -31.08
C LYS A 182 5.10 13.23 -29.66
N THR A 183 5.43 14.51 -29.56
CA THR A 183 5.47 15.31 -28.35
C THR A 183 4.10 15.28 -27.66
N GLU A 184 4.07 14.76 -26.44
CA GLU A 184 2.91 14.74 -25.54
C GLU A 184 2.85 16.06 -24.75
N ASP A 185 2.89 17.19 -25.45
CA ASP A 185 2.68 18.52 -24.86
C ASP A 185 1.47 19.17 -25.53
N ALA A 186 0.29 18.60 -25.30
CA ALA A 186 -0.99 19.25 -25.59
C ALA A 186 -2.07 18.75 -24.63
N ALA A 187 -2.40 19.63 -23.68
CA ALA A 187 -3.64 19.72 -22.94
C ALA A 187 -3.94 18.67 -21.85
N ILE A 188 -3.96 19.20 -20.62
CA ILE A 188 -4.75 18.74 -19.49
C ILE A 188 -6.21 18.59 -19.94
N GLN A 189 -6.61 17.38 -20.32
CA GLN A 189 -8.01 16.96 -20.38
C GLN A 189 -8.11 15.70 -19.51
N LEU A 190 -9.16 15.64 -18.68
CA LEU A 190 -9.46 14.45 -17.88
C LEU A 190 -9.38 13.22 -18.78
N PRO A 191 -8.90 12.05 -18.30
CA PRO A 191 -8.96 10.85 -19.10
C PRO A 191 -10.44 10.53 -19.36
N GLU A 192 -10.92 10.84 -20.56
CA GLU A 192 -12.11 10.20 -21.08
C GLU A 192 -11.85 8.70 -20.99
N ARG A 193 -12.80 7.99 -20.38
CA ARG A 193 -12.68 6.55 -20.17
C ARG A 193 -12.45 5.93 -21.55
N ALA A 194 -11.29 5.30 -21.74
CA ALA A 194 -10.96 4.64 -22.98
C ALA A 194 -12.16 3.80 -23.45
N GLU A 195 -12.68 4.13 -24.63
CA GLU A 195 -13.83 3.41 -25.17
C GLU A 195 -13.48 1.92 -25.26
N PRO A 196 -14.36 1.01 -24.80
CA PRO A 196 -14.12 -0.40 -24.94
C PRO A 196 -13.96 -0.76 -26.42
N SER A 197 -13.13 -1.76 -26.73
CA SER A 197 -13.01 -2.28 -28.10
C SER A 197 -14.40 -2.60 -28.68
N ALA A 198 -14.58 -2.42 -30.00
CA ALA A 198 -15.88 -2.61 -30.64
C ALA A 198 -16.49 -4.01 -30.37
N ALA A 199 -15.65 -5.05 -30.24
CA ALA A 199 -16.08 -6.38 -29.80
C ALA A 199 -16.65 -6.40 -28.38
N ARG A 200 -16.01 -5.67 -27.45
CA ARG A 200 -16.48 -5.55 -26.07
C ARG A 200 -17.74 -4.69 -25.95
N GLN A 201 -17.92 -3.68 -26.81
CA GLN A 201 -19.16 -2.91 -26.88
C GLN A 201 -20.35 -3.81 -27.24
N ARG A 202 -20.22 -4.66 -28.27
CA ARG A 202 -21.27 -5.62 -28.65
C ARG A 202 -21.68 -6.53 -27.50
N ILE A 203 -20.72 -7.07 -26.75
CA ILE A 203 -21.00 -7.91 -25.57
C ILE A 203 -21.77 -7.12 -24.51
N LEU A 204 -21.37 -5.87 -24.23
CA LEU A 204 -22.05 -5.03 -23.25
C LEU A 204 -23.47 -4.66 -23.67
N ASP A 205 -23.71 -4.49 -24.98
CA ASP A 205 -25.03 -4.19 -25.51
C ASP A 205 -25.97 -5.41 -25.44
N GLU A 206 -25.47 -6.61 -25.76
CA GLU A 206 -26.21 -7.87 -25.58
C GLU A 206 -26.60 -8.09 -24.11
N GLU A 207 -25.67 -7.84 -23.17
CA GLU A 207 -25.95 -7.93 -21.73
C GLU A 207 -27.01 -6.90 -21.29
N ARG A 208 -26.93 -5.66 -21.78
CA ARG A 208 -27.93 -4.62 -21.51
C ARG A 208 -29.32 -5.04 -21.96
N GLU A 209 -29.43 -5.58 -23.16
CA GLU A 209 -30.72 -6.07 -23.67
C GLU A 209 -31.30 -7.19 -22.82
N ARG A 210 -30.47 -8.18 -22.43
CA ARG A 210 -30.90 -9.27 -21.54
C ARG A 210 -31.42 -8.76 -20.20
N VAL A 211 -30.71 -7.82 -19.56
CA VAL A 211 -31.13 -7.24 -18.28
C VAL A 211 -32.44 -6.45 -18.43
N ILE A 212 -32.58 -5.68 -19.50
CA ILE A 212 -33.81 -4.92 -19.77
C ILE A 212 -34.99 -5.89 -19.96
N GLN A 213 -34.80 -6.97 -20.71
CA GLN A 213 -35.84 -7.99 -20.92
C GLN A 213 -36.26 -8.65 -19.61
N GLN A 214 -35.29 -9.06 -18.77
CA GLN A 214 -35.56 -9.62 -17.45
C GLN A 214 -36.31 -8.63 -16.55
N TYR A 215 -35.88 -7.37 -16.52
CA TYR A 215 -36.54 -6.32 -15.74
C TYR A 215 -37.97 -6.07 -16.21
N ARG A 216 -38.21 -6.05 -17.54
CA ARG A 216 -39.57 -5.93 -18.09
C ARG A 216 -40.43 -7.13 -17.71
N ALA A 217 -39.93 -8.35 -17.85
CA ALA A 217 -40.66 -9.56 -17.46
C ALA A 217 -41.01 -9.56 -15.97
N GLN A 218 -40.08 -9.12 -15.11
CA GLN A 218 -40.33 -9.00 -13.67
C GLN A 218 -41.37 -7.92 -13.36
N LYS A 219 -41.29 -6.75 -14.02
CA LYS A 219 -42.25 -5.65 -13.84
C LYS A 219 -43.64 -5.98 -14.36
N HIS A 220 -43.76 -6.78 -15.43
CA HIS A 220 -45.05 -7.25 -15.92
C HIS A 220 -45.66 -8.38 -15.07
N ARG A 221 -44.85 -9.00 -14.20
CA ARG A 221 -45.27 -10.07 -13.29
C ARG A 221 -45.72 -9.54 -11.91
N SER A 222 -45.31 -8.33 -11.52
CA SER A 222 -45.78 -7.61 -10.33
C SER A 222 -47.02 -6.80 -10.61
#